data_AF-A0A6I8MIR8-F1
#
_entry.id   AF-A0A6I8MIR8-F1
#
_cell.length_a   1.000
_cell.length_b   1.000
_cell.length_c   1.000
_cell.angle_alpha   90.00
_cell.angle_beta   90.00
_cell.angle_gamma   90.00
#
_symmetry.space_group_name_H-M   'P 1'
#
loop_
_entity.id
_entity.type
_entity.pdbx_description
1 polymer ?
#
loop_
_entity_poly.entity_id
_entity_poly.type
_entity_poly.pdbx_seq_one_letter_code
_entity_poly.pdbx_strand_id
1 'polypeptide(L)'
;MLRRLVVVACMGVLLAGCGTQPTQVTNSRWQVTAVHTTPEYPSFVPDDIAGTVYMSFGRGSVAGYTGCARFQGAAQFSDDQGAEAAPEAASRVTMTKLRFQPIDDSCEGHHRYLHDAMVSIIADSALDIHHGSSQQMVLTREVDQVDKPSISLVSNHVD
;
A
#
# COMPACT_ATOMS: atom_id res chain seq x y z
N MET A 1 -14.55 -56.68 43.68
CA MET A 1 -13.21 -56.11 43.36
C MET A 1 -12.84 -56.70 42.01
N LEU A 2 -12.62 -56.00 40.90
CA LEU A 2 -11.91 -54.74 40.68
C LEU A 2 -12.40 -54.17 39.33
N ARG A 3 -12.70 -52.86 39.30
CA ARG A 3 -13.22 -52.12 38.15
C ARG A 3 -12.01 -51.58 37.36
N ARG A 4 -11.87 -51.92 36.07
CA ARG A 4 -10.88 -51.30 35.18
C ARG A 4 -11.60 -50.65 34.00
N LEU A 5 -11.91 -49.36 34.16
CA LEU A 5 -12.32 -48.47 33.07
C LEU A 5 -11.04 -47.90 32.48
N VAL A 6 -10.72 -48.29 31.24
CA VAL A 6 -9.65 -47.69 30.45
C VAL A 6 -10.21 -46.40 29.87
N VAL A 7 -9.72 -45.26 30.38
CA VAL A 7 -10.03 -43.93 29.84
C VAL A 7 -9.07 -43.69 28.67
N VAL A 8 -9.62 -43.73 27.45
CA VAL A 8 -8.91 -43.32 26.23
C VAL A 8 -8.89 -41.80 26.20
N ALA A 9 -7.74 -41.21 26.51
CA ALA A 9 -7.51 -39.78 26.40
C ALA A 9 -7.28 -39.43 24.92
N CYS A 10 -8.31 -38.90 24.25
CA CYS A 10 -8.16 -38.24 22.96
C CYS A 10 -7.37 -36.94 23.16
N MET A 11 -6.07 -36.96 22.82
CA MET A 11 -5.27 -35.75 22.63
C MET A 11 -5.84 -35.00 21.42
N GLY A 12 -6.71 -34.01 21.69
CA GLY A 12 -7.11 -33.03 20.70
C GLY A 12 -5.93 -32.11 20.39
N VAL A 13 -5.26 -32.36 19.27
CA VAL A 13 -4.28 -31.42 18.70
C VAL A 13 -5.07 -30.19 18.25
N LEU A 14 -5.10 -29.18 19.11
CA LEU A 14 -5.53 -27.83 18.73
C LEU A 14 -4.48 -27.32 17.73
N LEU A 15 -4.80 -27.40 16.44
CA LEU A 15 -4.12 -26.61 15.43
C LEU A 15 -4.41 -25.15 15.75
N ALA A 16 -3.52 -24.52 16.52
CA ALA A 16 -3.40 -23.08 16.53
C ALA A 16 -2.98 -22.69 15.11
N GLY A 17 -3.97 -22.38 14.26
CA GLY A 17 -3.71 -21.79 12.96
C GLY A 17 -2.88 -20.53 13.19
N CYS A 18 -1.71 -20.46 12.57
CA CYS A 18 -0.95 -19.22 12.46
C CYS A 18 -1.86 -18.21 11.77
N GLY A 19 -2.56 -17.39 12.54
CA GLY A 19 -3.35 -16.28 12.02
C GLY A 19 -2.38 -15.33 11.35
N THR A 20 -2.50 -15.19 10.04
CA THR A 20 -1.83 -14.13 9.29
C THR A 20 -2.19 -12.81 9.95
N GLN A 21 -1.18 -12.09 10.42
CA GLN A 21 -1.38 -10.82 11.08
C GLN A 21 -2.05 -9.86 10.09
N PRO A 22 -3.16 -9.18 10.47
CA PRO A 22 -3.87 -8.31 9.54
C PRO A 22 -2.94 -7.23 9.01
N THR A 23 -2.94 -7.00 7.70
CA THR A 23 -2.19 -5.88 7.10
C THR A 23 -2.80 -4.58 7.60
N GLN A 24 -2.05 -3.78 8.37
CA GLN A 24 -2.52 -2.46 8.76
C GLN A 24 -2.31 -1.47 7.62
N VAL A 25 -3.40 -1.10 6.95
CA VAL A 25 -3.38 -0.09 5.89
C VAL A 25 -3.54 1.30 6.50
N THR A 26 -4.53 1.48 7.38
CA THR A 26 -4.76 2.76 8.05
C THR A 26 -3.81 3.04 9.19
N ASN A 27 -3.69 4.32 9.54
CA ASN A 27 -2.84 4.81 10.64
C ASN A 27 -1.37 4.39 10.50
N SER A 28 -0.97 4.00 9.29
CA SER A 28 0.36 3.50 8.96
C SER A 28 1.00 4.41 7.90
N ARG A 29 2.31 4.53 7.98
CA ARG A 29 3.14 5.21 6.99
C ARG A 29 3.78 4.17 6.09
N TRP A 30 3.43 4.24 4.82
CA TRP A 30 3.95 3.38 3.78
C TRP A 30 5.03 4.11 3.01
N GLN A 31 6.27 3.62 3.07
CA GLN A 31 7.39 4.16 2.31
C GLN A 31 7.30 3.68 0.87
N VAL A 32 7.50 4.59 -0.08
CA VAL A 32 7.62 4.23 -1.49
C VAL A 32 9.02 3.66 -1.72
N THR A 33 9.09 2.47 -2.28
CA THR A 33 10.35 1.81 -2.63
C THR A 33 10.58 1.76 -4.14
N ALA A 34 9.50 1.72 -4.92
CA ALA A 34 9.57 1.81 -6.37
C ALA A 34 8.31 2.42 -6.99
N VAL A 35 8.47 3.05 -8.15
CA VAL A 35 7.44 3.61 -9.01
C VAL A 35 7.70 3.15 -10.44
N HIS A 36 6.80 2.32 -10.97
CA HIS A 36 6.90 1.78 -12.32
C HIS A 36 5.87 2.49 -13.21
N THR A 37 6.32 3.18 -14.26
CA THR A 37 5.45 3.79 -15.26
C THR A 37 5.59 3.10 -16.60
N THR A 38 6.82 2.76 -16.99
CA THR A 38 7.14 1.92 -18.15
C THR A 38 8.26 0.93 -17.82
N PRO A 39 8.37 -0.20 -18.55
CA PRO A 39 9.38 -1.24 -18.29
C PRO A 39 10.84 -0.76 -18.41
N GLU A 40 11.09 0.20 -19.29
CA GLU A 40 12.43 0.63 -19.69
C GLU A 40 13.06 1.69 -18.78
N TYR A 41 12.30 2.25 -17.82
CA TYR A 41 12.81 3.29 -16.92
C TYR A 41 13.08 2.78 -15.50
N PRO A 42 14.21 3.20 -14.87
CA PRO A 42 14.51 2.86 -13.49
C PRO A 42 13.38 3.33 -12.58
N SER A 43 12.90 2.39 -11.78
CA SER A 43 11.71 2.52 -10.95
C SER A 43 12.05 2.80 -9.49
N PHE A 44 13.33 2.89 -9.13
CA PHE A 44 13.75 2.98 -7.74
C PHE A 44 13.70 4.41 -7.22
N VAL A 45 13.36 4.56 -5.94
CA VAL A 45 13.50 5.84 -5.23
C VAL A 45 15.00 6.13 -5.05
N PRO A 46 15.51 7.32 -5.44
CA PRO A 46 16.91 7.68 -5.25
C PRO A 46 17.35 7.58 -3.78
N ASP A 47 18.57 7.09 -3.54
CA ASP A 47 19.09 6.81 -2.19
C ASP A 47 19.08 8.02 -1.25
N ASP A 48 19.27 9.23 -1.79
CA ASP A 48 19.31 10.48 -1.04
C ASP A 48 17.93 10.92 -0.50
N ILE A 49 16.85 10.40 -1.08
CA ILE A 49 15.47 10.62 -0.62
C ILE A 49 14.75 9.32 -0.22
N ALA A 50 15.46 8.19 -0.22
CA ALA A 50 14.94 6.90 0.21
C ALA A 50 14.39 6.99 1.65
N GLY A 51 13.22 6.40 1.87
CA GLY A 51 12.50 6.46 3.14
C GLY A 51 11.84 7.81 3.49
N THR A 52 12.14 8.87 2.74
CA THR A 52 11.46 10.17 2.89
C THR A 52 10.18 10.26 2.06
N VAL A 53 10.11 9.54 0.94
CA VAL A 53 8.94 9.42 0.05
C VAL A 53 7.94 8.44 0.65
N TYR A 54 6.68 8.84 0.79
CA TYR A 54 5.69 8.05 1.52
C TYR A 54 4.24 8.38 1.14
N MET A 55 3.37 7.45 1.51
CA MET A 55 1.92 7.59 1.53
C MET A 55 1.38 7.17 2.91
N SER A 56 0.31 7.81 3.34
CA SER A 56 -0.39 7.51 4.58
C SER A 56 -1.88 7.49 4.32
N PHE A 57 -2.53 6.40 4.71
CA PHE A 57 -3.95 6.17 4.48
C PHE A 57 -4.70 6.34 5.79
N GLY A 58 -5.73 7.19 5.76
CA GLY A 58 -6.79 7.22 6.77
C GLY A 58 -8.01 6.45 6.27
N ARG A 59 -9.08 6.43 7.07
CA ARG A 59 -10.34 5.75 6.68
C ARG A 59 -10.99 6.30 5.41
N GLY A 60 -10.78 7.58 5.10
CA GLY A 60 -11.38 8.26 3.95
C GLY A 60 -10.47 9.28 3.29
N SER A 61 -9.18 9.25 3.61
CA SER A 61 -8.20 10.28 3.23
C SER A 61 -6.87 9.65 2.89
N VAL A 62 -6.11 10.32 2.03
CA VAL A 62 -4.72 9.98 1.75
C VAL A 62 -3.87 11.25 1.86
N ALA A 63 -2.67 11.10 2.38
CA ALA A 63 -1.65 12.14 2.38
C ALA A 63 -0.27 11.54 2.14
N GLY A 64 0.71 12.35 1.75
CA GLY A 64 2.05 11.85 1.53
C GLY A 64 3.04 12.90 1.08
N TYR A 65 4.20 12.42 0.65
CA TYR A 65 5.27 13.21 0.05
C TYR A 65 5.88 12.42 -1.10
N THR A 66 6.03 13.05 -2.26
CA THR A 66 6.50 12.41 -3.49
C THR A 66 8.01 12.52 -3.70
N GLY A 67 8.75 13.07 -2.74
CA GLY A 67 10.15 13.50 -2.93
C GLY A 67 10.30 15.00 -3.23
N CYS A 68 9.24 15.66 -3.72
CA CYS A 68 9.26 17.10 -4.04
C CYS A 68 8.08 17.89 -3.47
N ALA A 69 6.90 17.29 -3.37
CA ALA A 69 5.71 17.97 -2.89
C ALA A 69 4.97 17.11 -1.88
N ARG A 70 4.43 17.75 -0.84
CA ARG A 70 3.42 17.12 0.00
C ARG A 70 2.08 17.12 -0.72
N PHE A 71 1.29 16.09 -0.51
CA PHE A 71 -0.05 16.00 -1.07
C PHE A 71 -1.06 15.51 -0.04
N GLN A 72 -2.33 15.83 -0.29
CA GLN A 72 -3.47 15.30 0.45
C GLN A 72 -4.71 15.21 -0.44
N GLY A 73 -5.63 14.30 -0.12
CA GLY A 73 -6.91 14.17 -0.81
C GLY A 73 -7.83 13.15 -0.14
N ALA A 74 -8.89 12.77 -0.86
CA ALA A 74 -9.83 11.74 -0.43
C ALA A 74 -9.39 10.36 -0.93
N ALA A 75 -9.65 9.33 -0.13
CA ALA A 75 -9.45 7.94 -0.50
C ALA A 75 -10.75 7.17 -0.21
N GLN A 76 -11.23 6.43 -1.19
CA GLN A 76 -12.42 5.57 -1.09
C GLN A 76 -11.99 4.14 -1.36
N PHE A 77 -12.35 3.22 -0.47
CA PHE A 77 -11.90 1.85 -0.51
C PHE A 77 -13.05 0.92 -0.88
N SER A 78 -12.80 -0.02 -1.79
CA SER A 78 -13.79 -1.00 -2.20
C SER A 78 -13.19 -2.40 -2.33
N ASP A 79 -14.06 -3.42 -2.27
CA ASP A 79 -13.72 -4.78 -2.67
C ASP A 79 -13.69 -4.93 -4.20
N ASP A 80 -13.49 -6.17 -4.66
CA ASP A 80 -13.35 -6.52 -6.07
C ASP A 80 -14.68 -6.45 -6.82
N GLN A 81 -15.80 -6.54 -6.09
CA GLN A 81 -17.15 -6.32 -6.61
C GLN A 81 -17.56 -4.85 -6.60
N GLY A 82 -16.74 -3.96 -6.03
CA GLY A 82 -16.95 -2.52 -5.97
C GLY A 82 -17.82 -2.04 -4.81
N ALA A 83 -18.12 -2.90 -3.82
CA ALA A 83 -18.78 -2.48 -2.60
C ALA A 83 -17.79 -1.80 -1.65
N GLU A 84 -18.27 -0.84 -0.85
CA GLU A 84 -17.43 -0.14 0.14
C GLU A 84 -16.83 -1.14 1.13
N ALA A 85 -15.52 -1.05 1.34
CA ALA A 85 -14.78 -1.95 2.20
C ALA A 85 -13.89 -1.19 3.19
N ALA A 86 -13.58 -1.82 4.32
CA ALA A 86 -12.54 -1.32 5.20
C ALA A 86 -11.19 -1.33 4.47
N PRO A 87 -10.28 -0.36 4.70
CA PRO A 87 -9.02 -0.29 3.97
C PRO A 87 -8.16 -1.55 4.05
N GLU A 88 -8.22 -2.27 5.17
CA GLU A 88 -7.49 -3.52 5.41
C GLU A 88 -8.05 -4.73 4.63
N ALA A 89 -9.28 -4.62 4.12
CA ALA A 89 -9.96 -5.67 3.35
C ALA A 89 -10.23 -5.27 1.89
N ALA A 90 -9.87 -4.04 1.52
CA ALA A 90 -10.13 -3.49 0.20
C ALA A 90 -9.15 -4.05 -0.83
N SER A 91 -9.66 -4.29 -2.04
CA SER A 91 -8.83 -4.62 -3.21
C SER A 91 -8.64 -3.44 -4.15
N ARG A 92 -9.32 -2.31 -3.89
CA ARG A 92 -9.22 -1.09 -4.69
C ARG A 92 -9.26 0.15 -3.81
N VAL A 93 -8.48 1.16 -4.20
CA VAL A 93 -8.58 2.53 -3.67
C VAL A 93 -8.81 3.51 -4.82
N THR A 94 -9.81 4.36 -4.67
CA THR A 94 -10.05 5.51 -5.55
C THR A 94 -9.60 6.77 -4.85
N MET A 95 -8.61 7.45 -5.43
CA MET A 95 -8.09 8.72 -4.92
C MET A 95 -8.71 9.86 -5.70
N THR A 96 -9.27 10.84 -5.00
CA THR A 96 -9.88 12.01 -5.65
C THR A 96 -9.53 13.29 -4.90
N LYS A 97 -9.69 14.42 -5.59
CA LYS A 97 -9.51 15.77 -5.01
C LYS A 97 -8.11 15.95 -4.44
N LEU A 98 -7.11 15.33 -5.07
CA LEU A 98 -5.73 15.49 -4.65
C LEU A 98 -5.30 16.95 -4.81
N ARG A 99 -4.54 17.42 -3.82
CA ARG A 99 -3.93 18.75 -3.79
C ARG A 99 -2.46 18.57 -3.45
N PHE A 100 -1.61 19.14 -4.28
CA PHE A 100 -0.17 19.16 -4.09
C PHE A 100 0.25 20.54 -3.61
N GLN A 101 1.15 20.59 -2.63
CA GLN A 101 1.83 21.83 -2.31
C GLN A 101 2.72 22.27 -3.48
N PRO A 102 3.02 23.57 -3.61
CA PRO A 102 3.98 24.05 -4.59
C PRO A 102 5.32 23.31 -4.46
N ILE A 103 5.93 23.02 -5.61
CA ILE A 103 7.28 22.48 -5.69
C ILE A 103 8.25 23.67 -5.65
N ASP A 104 9.34 23.54 -4.90
CA ASP A 104 10.42 24.53 -4.93
C ASP A 104 11.41 24.28 -6.08
N ASP A 105 12.24 25.28 -6.37
CA ASP A 105 13.21 25.23 -7.47
C ASP A 105 14.37 24.22 -7.23
N SER A 106 14.38 23.52 -6.09
CA SER A 106 15.40 22.49 -5.80
C SER A 106 14.99 21.09 -6.27
N CYS A 107 13.71 20.89 -6.60
CA CYS A 107 13.21 19.63 -7.15
C CYS A 107 13.53 19.51 -8.65
N GLU A 108 14.66 18.91 -8.96
CA GLU A 108 15.15 18.74 -10.32
C GLU A 108 15.59 17.29 -10.59
N GLY A 109 15.88 16.98 -11.85
CA GLY A 109 16.46 15.69 -12.27
C GLY A 109 15.64 14.48 -11.82
N HIS A 110 16.28 13.52 -11.16
CA HIS A 110 15.62 12.28 -10.73
C HIS A 110 14.51 12.51 -9.68
N HIS A 111 14.63 13.52 -8.81
CA HIS A 111 13.58 13.82 -7.83
C HIS A 111 12.32 14.32 -8.53
N ARG A 112 12.50 15.21 -9.52
CA ARG A 112 11.41 15.70 -10.35
C ARG A 112 10.75 14.58 -11.15
N TYR A 113 11.55 13.72 -11.77
CA TYR A 113 11.05 12.57 -12.50
C TYR A 113 10.21 11.63 -11.62
N LEU A 114 10.70 11.30 -10.41
CA LEU A 114 9.96 10.48 -9.45
C LEU A 114 8.64 11.14 -9.05
N HIS A 115 8.65 12.45 -8.77
CA HIS A 115 7.44 13.21 -8.46
C HIS A 115 6.42 13.11 -9.59
N ASP A 116 6.82 13.42 -10.83
CA ASP A 116 5.92 13.41 -11.98
C ASP A 116 5.37 11.99 -12.23
N ALA A 117 6.20 10.96 -12.08
CA ALA A 117 5.79 9.57 -12.18
C ALA A 117 4.73 9.20 -11.14
N MET A 118 4.94 9.56 -9.86
CA MET A 118 3.95 9.33 -8.80
C MET A 118 2.63 10.06 -9.09
N VAL A 119 2.71 11.35 -9.43
CA VAL A 119 1.53 12.16 -9.77
C VAL A 119 0.75 11.52 -10.92
N SER A 120 1.46 11.05 -11.95
CA SER A 120 0.83 10.40 -13.11
C SER A 120 0.05 9.13 -12.75
N ILE A 121 0.39 8.46 -11.65
CA ILE A 121 -0.29 7.25 -11.18
C ILE A 121 -1.46 7.61 -10.25
N ILE A 122 -1.25 8.48 -9.27
CA ILE A 122 -2.20 8.73 -8.18
C ILE A 122 -3.24 9.81 -8.49
N ALA A 123 -2.96 10.74 -9.40
CA ALA A 123 -3.84 11.85 -9.70
C ALA A 123 -5.18 11.37 -10.26
N ASP A 124 -6.25 11.58 -9.47
CA ASP A 124 -7.64 11.27 -9.77
C ASP A 124 -7.83 9.87 -10.41
N SER A 125 -7.29 8.84 -9.74
CA SER A 125 -7.23 7.48 -10.24
C SER A 125 -7.86 6.44 -9.31
N ALA A 126 -8.28 5.34 -9.92
CA ALA A 126 -8.55 4.08 -9.23
C ALA A 126 -7.32 3.17 -9.36
N LEU A 127 -6.91 2.59 -8.23
CA LEU A 127 -5.77 1.70 -8.13
C LEU A 127 -6.19 0.39 -7.47
N ASP A 128 -5.80 -0.72 -8.08
CA ASP A 128 -5.83 -2.04 -7.46
C ASP A 128 -4.83 -2.08 -6.31
N ILE A 129 -5.22 -2.70 -5.20
CA ILE A 129 -4.41 -2.93 -4.01
C ILE A 129 -3.98 -4.39 -4.00
N HIS A 130 -2.67 -4.63 -4.07
CA HIS A 130 -2.10 -5.96 -3.92
C HIS A 130 -1.20 -6.03 -2.68
N HIS A 131 -1.55 -6.86 -1.72
CA HIS A 131 -0.71 -7.12 -0.55
C HIS A 131 0.23 -8.31 -0.83
N GLY A 132 1.53 -8.05 -0.89
CA GLY A 132 2.54 -9.11 -1.01
C GLY A 132 2.82 -9.80 0.33
N SER A 133 2.73 -9.04 1.42
CA SER A 133 2.80 -9.49 2.82
C SER A 133 2.13 -8.45 3.72
N SER A 134 2.13 -8.66 5.04
CA SER A 134 1.60 -7.67 5.99
C SER A 134 2.36 -6.33 6.00
N GLN A 135 3.56 -6.29 5.39
CA GLN A 135 4.41 -5.11 5.33
C GLN A 135 4.67 -4.64 3.89
N GLN A 136 4.08 -5.30 2.89
CA GLN A 136 4.32 -4.98 1.48
C GLN A 136 3.00 -4.78 0.74
N MET A 137 2.90 -3.68 0.02
CA MET A 137 1.73 -3.30 -0.76
C MET A 137 2.17 -2.78 -2.12
N VAL A 138 1.45 -3.14 -3.16
CA VAL A 138 1.62 -2.59 -4.51
C VAL A 138 0.29 -1.97 -4.91
N LEU A 139 0.33 -0.71 -5.34
CA LEU A 139 -0.82 -0.02 -5.93
C LEU A 139 -0.64 -0.02 -7.44
N THR A 140 -1.62 -0.54 -8.18
CA THR A 140 -1.52 -0.68 -9.64
C THR A 140 -2.67 0.08 -10.30
N ARG A 141 -2.38 0.90 -11.30
CA ARG A 141 -3.41 1.65 -12.02
C ARG A 141 -4.25 0.74 -12.90
N GLU A 142 -5.57 0.94 -12.86
CA GLU A 142 -6.50 0.26 -13.76
C GLU A 142 -6.47 0.89 -15.16
N VAL A 143 -5.61 0.36 -16.03
CA VAL A 143 -5.54 0.72 -17.46
C VAL A 143 -5.46 -0.53 -18.32
N ASP A 144 -5.92 -0.43 -19.57
CA ASP A 144 -5.84 -1.50 -20.56
C ASP A 144 -4.44 -1.55 -21.20
N GLN A 145 -3.45 -1.96 -20.39
CA GLN A 145 -2.06 -2.13 -20.79
C GLN A 145 -1.50 -3.40 -20.15
N VAL A 146 -0.56 -4.05 -20.82
CA VAL A 146 0.15 -5.23 -20.28
C VAL A 146 0.98 -4.83 -19.06
N ASP A 147 1.80 -3.79 -19.22
CA ASP A 147 2.62 -3.24 -18.15
C ASP A 147 1.89 -2.07 -17.48
N LYS A 148 1.10 -2.39 -16.45
CA LYS A 148 0.32 -1.39 -15.73
C LYS A 148 1.21 -0.55 -14.81
N PRO A 149 1.06 0.79 -14.80
CA PRO A 149 1.78 1.63 -13.86
C PRO A 149 1.50 1.25 -12.42
N SER A 150 2.54 1.20 -11.58
CA SER A 150 2.41 0.78 -10.18
C SER A 150 3.35 1.50 -9.22
N ILE A 151 3.00 1.46 -7.93
CA ILE A 151 3.80 1.99 -6.82
C ILE A 151 3.98 0.86 -5.81
N SER A 152 5.24 0.49 -5.55
CA SER A 152 5.62 -0.44 -4.51
C SER A 152 5.84 0.28 -3.19
N LEU A 153 5.26 -0.26 -2.13
CA LEU A 153 5.20 0.32 -0.81
C LEU A 153 5.62 -0.70 0.24
N VAL A 154 6.35 -0.24 1.25
CA VAL A 154 6.67 -1.02 2.45
C VAL A 154 6.21 -0.27 3.70
N SER A 155 5.63 -1.00 4.65
CA SER A 155 5.22 -0.42 5.93
C SER A 155 6.43 -0.31 6.84
N ASN A 156 6.69 0.91 7.34
CA ASN A 156 7.56 1.07 8.50
C ASN A 156 6.69 1.09 9.74
N HIS A 157 6.50 -0.07 10.36
CA HIS A 157 6.00 -0.11 11.72
C HIS A 157 7.12 0.40 12.63
N VAL A 158 6.89 1.54 13.30
CA VAL A 158 7.69 1.90 14.47
C VAL A 158 6.95 1.28 15.63
N ASP A 159 7.48 0.17 16.14
CA ASP A 159 7.05 -0.45 17.40
C ASP A 159 7.15 0.55 18.58
#